data_AF-A0A845ZRD9-F1
#
_entry.id   AF-A0A845ZRD9-F1
#
_cell.length_a   1.000
_cell.length_b   1.000
_cell.length_c   1.000
_cell.angle_alpha   90.00
_cell.angle_beta   90.00
_cell.angle_gamma   90.00
#
_symmetry.space_group_name_H-M   'P 1'
#
loop_
_entity.id
_entity.type
_entity.pdbx_description
1 polymer ?
#
loop_
_entity_poly.entity_id
_entity_poly.type
_entity_poly.pdbx_seq_one_letter_code
_entity_poly.pdbx_strand_id
1 'polypeptide(L)'
;MLSCAISSQAETWWHKYSNYYTPEEAHIINEANRPLVISSDIMRLVSLSYLLEPNVTLQLIKTKDSPTVFSSFSDVFLYRPSPKLRQKFEHESPYDVKPAHKRKHLWKLVQ
;
A
#
# COMPACT_ATOMS: atom_id res chain seq x y z
N MET A 1 7.86 33.18 24.01
CA MET A 1 7.80 31.75 23.63
C MET A 1 7.08 31.67 22.30
N LEU A 2 7.84 31.58 21.20
CA LEU A 2 7.30 31.36 19.85
C LEU A 2 7.87 30.02 19.39
N SER A 3 6.95 29.12 19.12
CA SER A 3 7.13 27.70 18.84
C SER A 3 8.21 27.42 17.82
N CYS A 4 9.03 26.40 18.09
CA CYS A 4 9.87 25.74 17.10
C CYS A 4 8.97 25.27 15.95
N ALA A 5 8.93 26.04 14.87
CA ALA A 5 8.56 25.54 13.56
C ALA A 5 9.67 24.58 13.14
N ILE A 6 9.61 23.34 13.65
CA ILE A 6 10.38 22.24 13.09
C ILE A 6 9.70 21.97 11.75
N SER A 7 10.18 22.71 10.76
CA SER A 7 10.20 22.25 9.37
C SER A 7 11.00 20.96 9.39
N SER A 8 10.33 19.84 9.65
CA SER A 8 10.89 18.51 9.43
C SER A 8 10.84 18.25 7.94
N GLN A 9 11.66 18.99 7.19
CA GLN A 9 12.03 18.59 5.84
C GLN A 9 12.79 17.28 5.96
N ALA A 10 12.07 16.17 5.87
CA ALA A 10 12.66 14.89 5.49
C ALA A 10 12.63 14.77 3.95
N GLU A 11 13.01 15.83 3.24
CA GLU A 11 13.11 15.85 1.78
C GLU A 11 14.51 15.42 1.29
N THR A 12 15.23 14.53 1.97
CA THR A 12 16.59 14.19 1.50
C THR A 12 16.99 12.74 1.75
N TRP A 13 16.42 11.83 0.96
CA TRP A 13 17.14 10.62 0.50
C TRP A 13 16.50 9.97 -0.75
N TRP A 14 15.18 10.10 -0.93
CA TRP A 14 14.41 9.35 -1.94
C TRP A 14 14.34 9.96 -3.35
N HIS A 15 14.51 11.27 -3.52
CA HIS A 15 14.36 11.93 -4.82
C HIS A 15 15.33 11.43 -5.91
N LYS A 16 16.45 10.77 -5.55
CA LYS A 16 17.45 10.30 -6.53
C LYS A 16 17.19 8.89 -7.10
N TYR A 17 16.40 8.04 -6.44
CA TYR A 17 16.15 6.65 -6.89
C TYR A 17 14.78 6.46 -7.56
N SER A 18 13.96 7.51 -7.62
CA SER A 18 12.56 7.49 -8.07
C SER A 18 12.33 7.03 -9.52
N ASN A 19 13.36 6.93 -10.39
CA ASN A 19 13.13 6.81 -11.83
C ASN A 19 13.04 5.36 -12.37
N TYR A 20 13.40 4.34 -11.59
CA TYR A 20 13.44 2.94 -12.09
C TYR A 20 12.45 1.98 -11.43
N TYR A 21 11.91 2.30 -10.24
CA TYR A 21 11.03 1.42 -9.47
C TYR A 21 9.79 2.17 -9.00
N THR A 22 8.65 1.89 -9.63
CA THR A 22 7.25 2.19 -9.20
C THR A 22 7.08 3.29 -8.14
N PRO A 23 7.51 4.54 -8.41
CA PRO A 23 7.48 5.61 -7.41
C PRO A 23 6.04 6.04 -7.12
N GLU A 24 5.15 5.94 -8.11
CA GLU A 24 3.77 6.43 -8.01
C GLU A 24 2.93 5.56 -7.06
N GLU A 25 3.03 4.22 -7.15
CA GLU A 25 2.31 3.35 -6.22
C GLU A 25 2.79 3.52 -4.78
N ALA A 26 4.11 3.65 -4.55
CA ALA A 26 4.68 3.88 -3.23
C ALA A 26 4.27 5.25 -2.66
N HIS A 27 4.26 6.30 -3.48
CA HIS A 27 3.83 7.64 -3.08
C HIS A 27 2.38 7.64 -2.58
N ILE A 28 1.45 7.03 -3.34
CA ILE A 28 0.04 6.91 -2.93
C ILE A 28 -0.11 6.18 -1.59
N ILE A 29 0.69 5.13 -1.37
CA ILE A 29 0.65 4.38 -0.11
C ILE A 29 1.20 5.23 1.04
N ASN A 30 2.30 5.94 0.84
CA ASN A 30 2.98 6.71 1.88
C ASN A 30 2.19 7.95 2.34
N GLU A 31 1.27 8.47 1.52
CA GLU A 31 0.35 9.55 1.91
C GLU A 31 -0.70 9.12 2.95
N ALA A 32 -0.94 7.81 3.10
CA ALA A 32 -1.87 7.29 4.08
C ALA A 32 -1.26 7.28 5.50
N ASN A 33 -2.08 7.56 6.51
CA ASN A 33 -1.63 7.70 7.89
C ASN A 33 -1.17 6.37 8.51
N ARG A 34 -1.89 5.28 8.25
CA ARG A 34 -1.53 3.94 8.74
C ARG A 34 -2.00 2.87 7.76
N PRO A 35 -1.38 2.78 6.57
CA PRO A 35 -1.82 1.88 5.54
C PRO A 35 -1.40 0.43 5.79
N LEU A 36 -2.21 -0.48 5.29
CA LEU A 36 -1.88 -1.88 5.10
C LEU A 36 -1.69 -2.17 3.61
N VAL A 37 -0.58 -2.80 3.25
CA VAL A 37 -0.33 -3.28 1.88
C VAL A 37 -0.33 -4.79 1.86
N ILE A 38 -1.23 -5.35 1.05
CA ILE A 38 -1.42 -6.78 0.88
C ILE A 38 -0.89 -7.20 -0.48
N SER A 39 -0.12 -8.28 -0.53
CA SER A 39 0.22 -8.95 -1.78
C SER A 39 0.25 -10.47 -1.60
N SER A 40 0.11 -11.21 -2.70
CA SER A 40 0.37 -12.66 -2.73
C SER A 40 1.80 -13.00 -3.14
N ASP A 41 2.63 -12.00 -3.40
CA ASP A 41 3.99 -12.17 -3.93
C ASP A 41 5.00 -11.47 -3.04
N ILE A 42 5.81 -12.27 -2.35
CA ILE A 42 6.81 -11.80 -1.40
C ILE A 42 7.92 -10.99 -2.08
N MET A 43 8.32 -11.35 -3.31
CA MET A 43 9.39 -10.63 -4.00
C MET A 43 8.94 -9.22 -4.38
N ARG A 44 7.68 -9.09 -4.82
CA ARG A 44 7.09 -7.78 -5.10
C ARG A 44 6.91 -6.95 -3.84
N LEU A 45 6.48 -7.57 -2.74
CA LEU A 45 6.29 -6.88 -1.46
C LEU A 45 7.62 -6.37 -0.89
N VAL A 46 8.66 -7.20 -0.92
CA VAL A 46 10.03 -6.83 -0.50
C VAL A 46 10.62 -5.78 -1.42
N SER A 47 10.40 -5.86 -2.73
CA SER A 47 10.87 -4.82 -3.66
C SER A 47 10.20 -3.48 -3.39
N LEU A 48 8.90 -3.48 -3.08
CA LEU A 48 8.14 -2.27 -2.75
C LEU A 48 8.54 -1.71 -1.38
N SER A 49 8.85 -2.54 -0.39
CA SER A 49 9.17 -2.10 0.98
C SER A 49 10.36 -1.16 1.05
N TYR A 50 11.29 -1.24 0.09
CA TYR A 50 12.39 -0.28 -0.02
C TYR A 50 11.94 1.15 -0.33
N LEU A 51 10.69 1.39 -0.72
CA LEU A 51 10.17 2.72 -1.08
C LEU A 51 9.08 3.21 -0.11
N LEU A 52 8.74 2.40 0.91
CA LEU A 52 7.62 2.66 1.80
C LEU A 52 8.09 3.34 3.09
N GLU A 53 7.23 4.21 3.61
CA GLU A 53 7.45 4.85 4.90
C GLU A 53 7.34 3.83 6.06
N PRO A 54 8.01 4.08 7.22
CA PRO A 54 8.00 3.15 8.35
C PRO A 54 6.62 2.88 8.98
N ASN A 55 5.63 3.73 8.72
CA ASN A 55 4.26 3.57 9.21
C ASN A 55 3.43 2.56 8.38
N VAL A 56 3.96 2.10 7.24
CA VAL A 56 3.27 1.16 6.35
C VAL A 56 3.39 -0.27 6.88
N THR A 57 2.26 -0.96 7.06
CA THR A 57 2.24 -2.37 7.42
C THR A 57 2.17 -3.24 6.17
N LEU A 58 2.97 -4.31 6.13
CA LEU A 58 3.01 -5.25 5.01
C LEU A 58 2.41 -6.59 5.42
N GLN A 59 1.56 -7.15 4.57
CA GLN A 59 0.97 -8.47 4.80
C GLN A 59 1.02 -9.32 3.53
N LEU A 60 1.65 -10.49 3.66
CA LEU A 60 1.60 -11.53 2.64
C LEU A 60 0.35 -12.38 2.87
N ILE A 61 -0.56 -12.41 1.89
CA ILE A 61 -1.77 -13.24 1.92
C ILE A 61 -1.73 -14.23 0.77
N LYS A 62 -1.86 -15.53 1.08
CA LYS A 62 -2.03 -16.56 0.05
C LYS A 62 -3.48 -16.59 -0.38
N THR A 63 -3.75 -16.96 -1.63
CA THR A 63 -5.12 -17.03 -2.17
C THR A 63 -6.04 -17.94 -1.36
N LYS A 64 -5.50 -18.90 -0.60
CA LYS A 64 -6.26 -19.81 0.26
C LYS A 64 -6.75 -19.15 1.55
N ASP A 65 -6.13 -18.06 1.99
CA ASP A 65 -6.43 -17.42 3.27
C ASP A 65 -7.70 -16.56 3.14
N SER A 66 -8.65 -16.70 4.05
CA SER A 66 -9.92 -15.96 4.00
C SER A 66 -9.70 -14.45 4.16
N PRO A 67 -10.51 -13.59 3.50
CA PRO A 67 -10.41 -12.15 3.67
C PRO A 67 -10.75 -11.78 5.12
N THR A 68 -9.82 -11.13 5.82
CA THR A 68 -10.03 -10.63 7.17
C THR A 68 -10.56 -9.19 7.13
N VAL A 69 -11.25 -8.76 8.18
CA VAL A 69 -11.60 -7.34 8.37
C VAL A 69 -10.38 -6.58 8.91
N PHE A 70 -10.03 -5.48 8.25
CA PHE A 70 -8.85 -4.66 8.48
C PHE A 70 -9.19 -3.30 9.12
N SER A 71 -10.08 -3.27 10.10
CA SER A 71 -10.59 -2.03 10.72
C SER A 71 -9.56 -1.22 11.50
N SER A 72 -8.38 -1.78 11.79
CA SER A 72 -7.28 -1.10 12.49
C SER A 72 -6.40 -0.23 11.59
N PHE A 73 -6.62 -0.26 10.27
CA PHE A 73 -5.84 0.47 9.27
C PHE A 73 -6.67 1.60 8.66
N SER A 74 -6.04 2.73 8.34
CA SER A 74 -6.72 3.85 7.69
C SER A 74 -7.10 3.50 6.26
N ASP A 75 -6.20 2.80 5.58
CA ASP A 75 -6.28 2.47 4.17
C ASP A 75 -5.73 1.06 3.97
N VAL A 76 -6.38 0.29 3.12
CA VAL A 76 -5.93 -1.06 2.78
C VAL A 76 -5.75 -1.16 1.28
N PHE A 77 -4.54 -1.52 0.87
CA PHE A 77 -4.16 -1.60 -0.52
C PHE A 77 -3.84 -3.04 -0.94
N LEU A 78 -4.33 -3.46 -2.11
CA LEU A 78 -3.86 -4.65 -2.79
C LEU A 78 -2.79 -4.26 -3.82
N TYR A 79 -1.54 -4.68 -3.58
CA TYR A 79 -0.41 -4.40 -4.47
C TYR A 79 -0.19 -5.54 -5.46
N ARG A 80 -0.37 -5.21 -6.74
CA ARG A 80 -0.28 -6.10 -7.92
C ARG A 80 -0.87 -7.48 -7.63
N PRO A 81 -2.12 -7.57 -7.13
CA PRO A 81 -2.69 -8.84 -6.75
C PRO A 81 -2.78 -9.77 -7.96
N SER A 82 -2.69 -11.08 -7.73
CA SER A 82 -3.12 -12.03 -8.76
C SER A 82 -4.60 -11.83 -9.07
N PRO A 83 -5.08 -12.13 -10.29
CA PRO A 83 -6.49 -12.02 -10.63
C PRO A 83 -7.39 -12.78 -9.65
N LYS A 84 -6.95 -13.96 -9.18
CA LYS A 84 -7.66 -14.78 -8.20
C LYS A 84 -7.77 -14.09 -6.83
N LEU A 85 -6.68 -13.49 -6.34
CA LEU A 85 -6.72 -12.78 -5.05
C LEU A 85 -7.63 -11.55 -5.14
N ARG A 86 -7.57 -10.80 -6.24
CA ARG A 86 -8.44 -9.64 -6.46
C ARG A 86 -9.92 -10.04 -6.48
N GLN A 87 -10.27 -11.05 -7.28
CA GLN A 87 -11.63 -11.59 -7.35
C GLN A 87 -12.13 -12.09 -6.00
N LYS A 88 -11.24 -12.69 -5.19
CA LYS A 88 -11.59 -13.11 -3.84
C LYS A 88 -12.04 -11.95 -2.97
N PHE A 89 -11.33 -10.82 -3.00
CA PHE A 89 -11.76 -9.62 -2.29
C PHE A 89 -13.04 -9.02 -2.90
N GLU A 90 -13.18 -9.03 -4.22
CA GLU A 90 -14.38 -8.50 -4.91
C GLU A 90 -15.67 -9.30 -4.61
N HIS A 91 -15.56 -10.61 -4.35
CA HIS A 91 -16.73 -11.50 -4.20
C HIS A 91 -16.97 -12.01 -2.79
N GLU A 92 -15.91 -12.22 -2.00
CA GLU A 92 -15.99 -12.90 -0.69
C GLU A 92 -15.70 -11.96 0.49
N SER A 93 -15.41 -10.69 0.23
CA SER A 93 -15.11 -9.71 1.28
C SER A 93 -16.16 -8.59 1.31
N PRO A 94 -16.33 -7.90 2.45
CA PRO A 94 -17.25 -6.77 2.57
C PRO A 94 -16.72 -5.49 1.91
N TYR A 95 -15.61 -5.56 1.17
CA TYR A 95 -14.94 -4.39 0.60
C TYR A 95 -15.26 -4.23 -0.89
N ASP A 96 -15.52 -2.99 -1.31
CA ASP A 96 -15.46 -2.57 -2.70
C ASP A 96 -13.99 -2.38 -3.13
N VAL A 97 -13.60 -3.00 -4.24
CA VAL A 97 -12.21 -3.02 -4.71
C VAL A 97 -12.03 -2.01 -5.84
N LYS A 98 -11.47 -0.84 -5.52
CA LYS A 98 -11.30 0.26 -6.49
C LYS A 98 -9.85 0.42 -6.94
N PRO A 99 -9.58 0.74 -8.22
CA PRO A 99 -8.22 1.05 -8.65
C PRO A 99 -7.74 2.33 -7.97
N ALA A 100 -6.57 2.25 -7.32
CA ALA A 100 -5.90 3.40 -6.70
C ALA A 100 -4.84 4.02 -7.62
N HIS A 101 -4.46 3.32 -8.70
CA HIS A 101 -3.45 3.77 -9.66
C HIS A 101 -3.88 3.52 -11.11
N LYS A 102 -3.46 4.39 -12.04
CA LYS A 102 -3.85 4.35 -13.46
C LYS A 102 -3.52 3.03 -14.15
N ARG A 103 -2.38 2.40 -13.81
CA ARG A 103 -1.96 1.10 -14.38
C ARG A 103 -2.64 -0.09 -13.71
N LYS A 104 -3.57 0.13 -12.77
CA LYS A 104 -4.30 -0.92 -12.03
C LYS A 104 -3.36 -1.91 -11.32
N HIS A 105 -2.17 -1.45 -10.95
CA HIS A 105 -1.21 -2.18 -10.14
C HIS A 105 -1.44 -1.99 -8.64
N LEU A 106 -2.24 -1.00 -8.26
CA LEU A 106 -2.62 -0.72 -6.90
C LEU A 106 -4.14 -0.61 -6.85
N TRP A 107 -4.74 -1.30 -5.89
CA TRP A 107 -6.17 -1.26 -5.62
C TRP A 107 -6.38 -0.90 -4.16
N LYS A 108 -7.45 -0.19 -3.85
CA LYS A 108 -7.86 0.17 -2.51
C LYS A 108 -9.13 -0.58 -2.15
N LEU A 109 -9.16 -1.16 -0.95
CA LEU A 109 -10.35 -1.74 -0.36
C LEU A 109 -11.11 -0.63 0.35
N VAL A 110 -12.36 -0.38 -0.09
CA VAL A 110 -13.25 0.66 0.45
C VAL A 110 -14.44 -0.04 1.08
N GLN A 111 -14.81 0.34 2.30
CA GLN A 111 -16.03 -0.16 2.96
C GLN A 111 -17.25 0.66 2.56
#